data_AF-A0A7K6EAK8-F1
#
_entry.id   AF-A0A7K6EAK8-F1
#
_cell.length_a   1.000
_cell.length_b   1.000
_cell.length_c   1.000
_cell.angle_alpha   90.00
_cell.angle_beta   90.00
_cell.angle_gamma   90.00
#
_symmetry.space_group_name_H-M   'P 1'
#
loop_
_entity.id
_entity.type
_entity.pdbx_description
1 polymer ?
#
loop_
_entity_poly.entity_id
_entity_poly.type
_entity_poly.pdbx_seq_one_letter_code
_entity_poly.pdbx_strand_id
1 'polypeptide(L)'
;NRPADLRLPGKRPSSGRSPRAARSPGRPCKETFTVFYHESDADTATASAPPWMENPYVKVDTVAAEHLARPGGGPGGHSGRINRKTLRLGPLTRAGFYLA
;
A
#
# COMPACT_ATOMS: atom_id res chain seq x y z
N ASN A 1 -17.12 3.23 -16.75
CA ASN A 1 -16.15 2.14 -16.51
C ASN A 1 -14.71 2.66 -16.65
N ARG A 2 -14.30 3.64 -15.84
CA ARG A 2 -12.92 4.17 -15.84
C ARG A 2 -12.16 3.47 -14.72
N PRO A 3 -10.98 2.87 -14.97
CA PRO A 3 -10.18 2.27 -13.92
C PRO A 3 -9.70 3.37 -12.97
N ALA A 4 -9.85 3.15 -11.66
CA ALA A 4 -9.26 4.01 -10.65
C ALA A 4 -7.73 3.86 -10.72
N ASP A 5 -7.04 4.90 -11.17
CA ASP A 5 -5.57 4.95 -11.21
C ASP A 5 -5.07 5.34 -9.81
N LEU A 6 -4.74 4.34 -8.99
CA LEU A 6 -4.28 4.56 -7.62
C LEU A 6 -2.85 5.10 -7.63
N ARG A 7 -2.72 6.43 -7.63
CA ARG A 7 -1.44 7.12 -7.53
C ARG A 7 -0.96 7.09 -6.08
N LEU A 8 0.06 6.28 -5.80
CA LEU A 8 0.64 6.13 -4.46
C LEU A 8 1.29 7.47 -4.01
N PRO A 9 0.93 8.04 -2.83
CA PRO A 9 1.65 9.18 -2.29
C PRO A 9 3.08 8.76 -1.92
N GLY A 10 4.07 9.47 -2.46
CA GLY A 10 5.45 9.33 -2.03
C GLY A 10 5.55 9.67 -0.54
N LYS A 11 5.85 8.67 0.30
CA LYS A 11 6.10 8.89 1.73
C LYS A 11 7.23 9.90 1.87
N ARG A 12 6.95 11.06 2.47
CA ARG A 12 8.01 11.91 3.03
C ARG A 12 8.78 11.07 4.06
N PRO A 13 10.12 11.05 4.04
CA PRO A 13 10.87 10.39 5.09
C PRO A 13 10.68 11.21 6.38
N SER A 14 9.92 10.65 7.33
CA SER A 14 10.03 11.02 8.74
C SER A 14 11.50 10.87 9.13
N SER A 15 12.10 11.95 9.62
CA SER A 15 13.47 12.04 10.12
C SER A 15 13.95 10.75 10.79
N GLY A 16 14.74 9.95 10.07
CA GLY A 16 15.29 8.67 10.52
C GLY A 16 16.78 8.64 10.26
N ARG A 17 17.56 8.62 11.34
CA ARG A 17 19.02 8.64 11.39
C ARG A 17 19.63 7.44 10.64
N SER A 18 20.81 7.66 10.05
CA SER A 18 21.60 6.76 9.21
C SER A 18 21.84 5.32 9.77
N PRO A 19 21.75 4.26 8.94
CA PRO A 19 22.00 2.89 9.37
C PRO A 19 23.49 2.56 9.24
N ARG A 20 24.30 2.99 10.21
CA ARG A 20 25.64 2.40 10.42
C ARG A 20 25.88 1.88 11.84
N ALA A 21 24.84 1.79 12.66
CA ALA A 21 24.96 1.37 14.06
C ALA A 21 23.84 0.41 14.55
N ALA A 22 23.18 -0.34 13.67
CA ALA A 22 22.23 -1.37 14.12
C ALA A 22 22.35 -2.62 13.26
N ARG A 23 23.32 -3.48 13.61
CA ARG A 23 23.36 -4.87 13.16
C ARG A 23 22.42 -5.69 14.07
N SER A 24 21.16 -5.28 14.12
CA SER A 24 20.08 -6.12 14.67
C SER A 24 19.71 -7.15 13.60
N PRO A 25 19.29 -8.38 13.94
CA PRO A 25 18.71 -9.29 12.97
C PRO A 25 17.42 -8.63 12.47
N GLY A 26 17.57 -7.85 11.39
CA GLY A 26 16.55 -6.96 10.89
C GLY A 26 15.34 -7.79 10.57
N ARG A 27 14.20 -7.42 11.14
CA ARG A 27 12.90 -8.01 10.79
C ARG A 27 12.85 -8.21 9.27
N PRO A 28 12.33 -9.34 8.77
CA PRO A 28 12.25 -9.58 7.34
C PRO A 28 11.59 -8.35 6.69
N CYS A 29 12.36 -7.64 5.87
CA CYS A 29 11.86 -6.49 5.14
C CYS A 29 10.82 -7.02 4.16
N LYS A 30 9.55 -6.64 4.37
CA LYS A 30 8.48 -7.02 3.47
C LYS A 30 8.34 -5.94 2.39
N GLU A 31 8.52 -6.35 1.15
CA GLU A 31 8.48 -5.47 -0.04
C GLU A 31 7.13 -5.54 -0.77
N THR A 32 6.11 -6.03 -0.06
CA THR A 32 4.75 -6.23 -0.58
C THR A 32 3.74 -5.59 0.35
N PHE A 33 2.67 -5.04 -0.20
CA PHE A 33 1.46 -4.65 0.54
C PHE A 33 0.27 -5.45 0.04
N THR A 34 -0.75 -5.61 0.87
CA THR A 34 -1.99 -6.28 0.47
C THR A 34 -3.06 -5.22 0.28
N VAL A 35 -3.88 -5.36 -0.76
CA VAL A 35 -5.03 -4.48 -1.02
C VAL A 35 -6.30 -5.22 -0.68
N PHE A 36 -7.21 -4.56 0.02
CA PHE A 36 -8.54 -5.04 0.34
C PHE A 36 -9.61 -4.04 -0.10
N TYR A 37 -10.86 -4.50 -0.23
CA TYR A 37 -12.02 -3.63 -0.40
C TYR A 37 -13.18 -4.02 0.52
N HIS A 38 -14.04 -3.05 0.85
CA HIS A 38 -15.28 -3.26 1.59
C HIS A 38 -16.41 -2.44 0.97
N GLU A 39 -17.48 -3.10 0.52
CA GLU A 39 -18.64 -2.44 -0.07
C GLU A 39 -19.57 -1.86 1.00
N SER A 40 -20.13 -0.67 0.76
CA SER A 40 -21.08 -0.01 1.65
C SER A 40 -22.15 0.73 0.83
N ASP A 41 -23.37 0.81 1.37
CA ASP A 41 -24.46 1.56 0.73
C ASP A 41 -24.43 3.07 1.07
N ALA A 42 -23.63 3.47 2.07
CA ALA A 42 -23.44 4.85 2.48
C ALA A 42 -22.02 5.07 3.06
N ASP A 43 -21.65 6.34 3.26
CA ASP A 43 -20.38 6.69 3.89
C ASP A 43 -20.45 6.51 5.42
N THR A 44 -20.16 5.31 5.90
CA THR A 44 -20.31 4.90 7.31
C THR A 44 -18.99 4.51 7.99
N ALA A 45 -17.84 4.71 7.33
CA ALA A 45 -16.55 4.38 7.91
C ALA A 45 -16.24 5.28 9.12
N THR A 46 -15.65 4.68 10.14
CA THR A 46 -15.19 5.35 11.37
C THR A 46 -13.77 4.88 11.69
N ALA A 47 -13.17 5.39 12.77
CA ALA A 47 -11.83 4.99 13.19
C ALA A 47 -11.71 3.47 13.50
N SER A 48 -12.81 2.82 13.90
CA SER A 48 -12.83 1.40 14.30
C SER A 48 -13.74 0.50 13.48
N ALA A 49 -14.61 1.06 12.63
CA ALA A 49 -15.55 0.32 11.79
C ALA A 49 -15.42 0.72 10.30
N PRO A 50 -15.42 -0.23 9.34
CA PRO A 50 -15.42 -1.67 9.55
C PRO A 50 -14.13 -2.15 10.26
N PRO A 51 -14.16 -3.25 11.03
CA PRO A 51 -12.98 -3.77 11.71
C PRO A 51 -11.78 -3.95 10.76
N TRP A 52 -10.59 -3.56 11.20
CA TRP A 52 -9.34 -3.60 10.41
C TRP A 52 -8.78 -5.02 10.25
N MET A 53 -9.53 -5.90 9.60
CA MET A 53 -9.22 -7.33 9.42
C MET A 53 -9.91 -7.91 8.18
N GLU A 54 -9.38 -9.04 7.68
CA GLU A 54 -9.96 -9.83 6.59
C GLU A 54 -11.28 -10.44 7.10
N ASN A 55 -12.41 -10.04 6.49
CA ASN A 55 -13.77 -10.07 7.04
C ASN A 55 -14.06 -8.95 8.09
N PRO A 56 -14.68 -7.82 7.66
CA PRO A 56 -15.55 -7.70 6.49
C PRO A 56 -14.82 -7.25 5.22
N TYR A 57 -13.52 -6.93 5.29
CA TYR A 57 -12.73 -6.59 4.11
C TYR A 57 -12.45 -7.84 3.27
N VAL A 58 -12.66 -7.72 1.96
CA VAL A 58 -12.36 -8.74 0.96
C VAL A 58 -10.99 -8.46 0.37
N LYS A 59 -10.11 -9.45 0.42
CA LYS A 59 -8.76 -9.36 -0.12
C LYS A 59 -8.79 -9.34 -1.66
N VAL A 60 -8.09 -8.39 -2.25
CA VAL A 60 -7.96 -8.24 -3.71
C VAL A 60 -6.70 -8.93 -4.21
N ASP A 61 -5.54 -8.50 -3.74
CA ASP A 61 -4.24 -9.00 -4.17
C ASP A 61 -3.16 -8.66 -3.13
N THR A 62 -2.07 -9.42 -3.12
CA THR A 62 -0.82 -9.04 -2.45
C THR A 62 0.14 -8.47 -3.50
N VAL A 63 0.29 -7.15 -3.52
CA VAL A 63 1.07 -6.41 -4.51
C VAL A 63 2.52 -6.29 -4.06
N ALA A 64 3.43 -6.78 -4.90
CA ALA A 64 4.87 -6.56 -4.76
C ALA A 64 5.32 -5.35 -5.60
N ALA A 65 6.43 -4.72 -5.20
CA ALA A 65 7.13 -3.77 -6.05
C ALA A 65 7.95 -4.51 -7.13
N GLU A 66 7.80 -4.11 -8.39
CA GLU A 66 8.63 -4.59 -9.51
C GLU A 66 10.02 -3.92 -9.50
N HIS A 67 10.06 -2.65 -9.12
CA HIS A 67 11.25 -1.84 -9.01
C HIS A 67 11.49 -1.46 -7.56
N LEU A 68 12.52 -2.04 -6.96
CA LEU A 68 12.98 -1.69 -5.63
C LEU A 68 13.90 -0.48 -5.71
N ALA A 69 13.59 0.56 -4.93
CA ALA A 69 14.49 1.68 -4.77
C ALA A 69 15.76 1.19 -4.06
N ARG A 70 16.89 1.20 -4.77
CA ARG A 70 18.18 0.89 -4.16
C ARG A 70 18.75 2.17 -3.54
N PRO A 71 19.23 2.13 -2.29
CA PRO A 71 20.02 3.23 -1.75
C PRO A 71 21.28 3.38 -2.60
N GLY A 72 21.35 4.42 -3.44
CA GLY A 72 22.55 4.73 -4.20
C GLY A 72 23.64 5.25 -3.27
N GLY A 73 24.85 4.73 -3.40
CA GLY A 73 26.01 5.00 -2.54
C GLY A 73 26.66 6.38 -2.70
N GLY A 74 25.90 7.43 -3.02
CA GLY A 74 26.44 8.78 -3.19
C GLY A 74 25.39 9.90 -3.09
N PRO A 75 25.81 11.16 -2.91
CA PRO A 75 24.90 12.30 -2.75
C PRO A 75 24.02 12.46 -4.00
N GLY A 76 22.71 12.21 -3.87
CA GLY A 76 21.72 12.27 -4.96
C GLY A 76 21.22 10.90 -5.47
N GLY A 77 21.70 9.78 -4.94
CA GLY A 77 21.41 8.42 -5.41
C GLY A 77 20.06 7.82 -5.00
N HIS A 78 18.94 8.51 -5.22
CA HIS A 78 17.60 7.90 -5.12
C HIS A 78 16.99 7.74 -6.52
N SER A 79 17.57 6.85 -7.33
CA SER A 79 17.05 6.48 -8.65
C SER A 79 15.97 5.40 -8.56
N GLY A 80 14.89 5.67 -7.83
CA GLY A 80 13.73 4.78 -7.76
C GLY A 80 12.79 4.98 -8.95
N ARG A 81 12.36 3.88 -9.60
CA ARG A 81 11.24 3.91 -10.56
C ARG A 81 9.91 3.76 -9.81
N ILE A 82 8.86 4.41 -10.31
CA ILE A 82 7.51 4.28 -9.77
C ILE A 82 6.93 2.93 -10.20
N ASN A 83 6.38 2.18 -9.24
CA ASN A 83 5.64 0.95 -9.49
C ASN A 83 4.17 1.26 -9.77
N ARG A 84 3.57 0.59 -10.76
CA ARG A 84 2.14 0.72 -11.09
C ARG A 84 1.51 -0.66 -11.19
N LYS A 85 0.37 -0.86 -10.52
CA LYS A 85 -0.42 -2.09 -10.56
C LYS A 85 -1.88 -1.72 -10.84
N THR A 86 -2.49 -2.42 -11.79
CA THR A 86 -3.94 -2.32 -12.05
C THR A 86 -4.62 -3.53 -11.44
N LEU A 87 -5.62 -3.29 -10.58
CA LEU A 87 -6.40 -4.32 -9.90
C LEU A 87 -7.85 -4.25 -10.37
N ARG A 88 -8.51 -5.40 -10.46
CA ARG A 88 -9.94 -5.51 -10.75
C ARG A 88 -10.69 -5.85 -9.47
N LEU A 89 -11.74 -5.09 -9.18
CA LEU A 89 -12.61 -5.28 -8.02
C LEU A 89 -13.98 -5.77 -8.49
N GLY A 90 -14.60 -6.69 -7.74
CA GLY A 90 -16.00 -7.05 -7.92
C GLY A 90 -16.28 -8.31 -8.77
N PRO A 91 -17.56 -8.57 -9.08
CA PRO A 91 -18.64 -7.59 -9.28
C PRO A 91 -19.06 -6.84 -8.01
N LEU A 92 -19.23 -5.52 -8.13
CA LEU A 92 -19.72 -4.66 -7.05
C LEU A 92 -21.23 -4.52 -7.16
N THR A 93 -21.93 -4.58 -6.03
CA THR A 93 -23.40 -4.59 -5.96
C THR A 93 -23.98 -3.52 -5.04
N ARG A 94 -23.18 -2.93 -4.13
CA ARG A 94 -23.62 -1.84 -3.24
C ARG A 94 -23.39 -0.45 -3.86
N ALA A 95 -23.88 0.59 -3.18
CA ALA A 95 -23.77 1.97 -3.67
C ALA A 95 -22.31 2.48 -3.79
N GLY A 96 -21.39 1.98 -2.97
CA GLY A 96 -19.98 2.38 -2.97
C GLY A 96 -19.06 1.37 -2.27
N PHE A 97 -17.78 1.73 -2.13
CA PHE A 97 -16.78 0.89 -1.47
C PHE A 97 -15.61 1.70 -0.90
N TYR A 98 -14.89 1.10 0.05
CA TYR A 98 -13.61 1.58 0.59
C TYR A 98 -12.46 0.66 0.16
N LEU A 99 -11.24 1.21 0.08
CA LEU A 99 -10.00 0.47 -0.11
C LEU A 99 -9.12 0.57 1.13
N ALA A 100 -8.44 -0.52 1.47
CA ALA A 100 -7.49 -0.62 2.58
C ALA A 100 -6.19 -1.33 2.16
#